data_AF-A0A397VQN9-F1
#
_entry.id   AF-A0A397VQN9-F1
#
_cell.length_a   1.000
_cell.length_b   1.000
_cell.length_c   1.000
_cell.angle_alpha   90.00
_cell.angle_beta   90.00
_cell.angle_gamma   90.00
#
_symmetry.space_group_name_H-M   'P 1'
#
loop_
_entity.id
_entity.type
_entity.pdbx_description
1 polymer ?
#
loop_
_entity_poly.entity_id
_entity_poly.type
_entity_poly.pdbx_seq_one_letter_code
_entity_poly.pdbx_strand_id
1 'polypeptide(L)'
;MWEVLYGKSVTRDQKPEPWQICVGNLRPNIIEGTESCYVNFMKKCWEPKPENRPSSREVYETFTRWKNDKKIQLELSESDKKINQIMNLDNNYDEIYEYSTYTVHEKNLTLF
;
A
#
# COMPACT_ATOMS: atom_id res chain seq x y z
N MET A 1 6.98 3.05 0.35
CA MET A 1 6.37 2.48 1.57
C MET A 1 6.08 0.99 1.40
N TRP A 2 5.34 0.59 0.37
CA TRP A 2 5.08 -0.83 0.08
C TRP A 2 6.35 -1.64 -0.20
N GLU A 3 7.25 -1.11 -1.03
CA GLU A 3 8.53 -1.77 -1.32
C GLU A 3 9.39 -1.98 -0.06
N VAL A 4 9.29 -1.08 0.91
CA VAL A 4 9.98 -1.20 2.20
C VAL A 4 9.36 -2.30 3.06
N LEU A 5 8.02 -2.40 3.04
CA LEU A 5 7.27 -3.39 3.83
C LEU A 5 7.52 -4.81 3.34
N TYR A 6 7.58 -5.01 2.03
CA TYR A 6 7.61 -6.34 1.41
C TYR A 6 8.96 -6.68 0.77
N GLY A 7 9.91 -5.75 0.68
CA GLY A 7 11.21 -5.97 0.05
C GLY A 7 11.15 -6.27 -1.45
N LYS A 8 9.99 -6.08 -2.08
CA LYS A 8 9.74 -6.33 -3.51
C LYS A 8 9.55 -4.99 -4.25
N SER A 9 9.99 -4.93 -5.50
CA SER A 9 9.78 -3.74 -6.34
C SER A 9 8.41 -3.81 -7.01
N VAL A 10 7.73 -2.66 -7.09
CA VAL A 10 6.38 -2.56 -7.66
C VAL A 10 6.36 -2.60 -9.20
N THR A 11 7.49 -2.37 -9.86
CA THR A 11 7.54 -2.01 -11.29
C THR A 11 8.36 -2.95 -12.17
N ARG A 12 8.76 -4.12 -11.69
CA ARG A 12 9.73 -4.95 -12.43
C ARG A 12 9.16 -5.48 -13.74
N ASP A 13 7.91 -5.93 -13.73
CA ASP A 13 7.27 -6.59 -14.89
C ASP A 13 5.95 -5.95 -15.33
N GLN A 14 5.35 -5.07 -14.51
CA GLN A 14 4.09 -4.39 -14.79
C GLN A 14 4.25 -2.89 -14.61
N LYS A 15 4.05 -2.13 -15.69
CA LYS A 15 4.07 -0.66 -15.69
C LYS A 15 2.62 -0.18 -15.81
N PRO A 16 1.93 0.10 -14.70
CA PRO A 16 0.62 0.70 -14.78
C PRO A 16 0.70 2.08 -15.43
N GLU A 17 -0.27 2.38 -16.28
CA GLU A 17 -0.44 3.69 -16.86
C GLU A 17 -0.82 4.71 -15.77
N PRO A 18 -0.39 5.98 -15.87
CA PRO A 18 -0.65 6.99 -14.85
C PRO A 18 -2.14 7.14 -14.48
N TRP A 19 -3.06 6.96 -15.43
CA TRP A 19 -4.50 7.05 -15.18
C TRP A 19 -5.02 5.90 -14.30
N GLN A 20 -4.42 4.70 -14.37
CA GLN A 20 -4.80 3.58 -13.52
C GLN A 20 -4.50 3.89 -12.05
N ILE A 21 -3.39 4.60 -11.79
CA ILE A 21 -2.97 4.98 -10.44
C ILE A 21 -3.80 6.17 -9.93
N CYS A 22 -3.90 7.23 -10.74
CA CYS A 22 -4.50 8.50 -10.33
C CYS A 22 -6.04 8.47 -10.32
N VAL A 23 -6.66 7.75 -11.25
CA VAL A 23 -8.12 7.70 -11.43
C VAL A 23 -8.67 6.31 -11.06
N GLY A 24 -8.03 5.25 -11.53
CA GLY A 24 -8.42 3.86 -11.24
C GLY A 24 -8.09 3.38 -9.82
N ASN A 25 -7.48 4.25 -9.00
CA ASN A 25 -7.03 3.97 -7.64
C ASN A 25 -6.22 2.66 -7.51
N LEU A 26 -5.47 2.28 -8.55
CA LEU A 26 -4.65 1.09 -8.55
C LEU A 26 -3.54 1.24 -7.51
N ARG A 27 -3.46 0.28 -6.58
CA ARG A 27 -2.42 0.21 -5.54
C ARG A 27 -1.89 -1.22 -5.47
N PRO A 28 -0.63 -1.40 -5.05
CA PRO A 28 -0.11 -2.74 -4.80
C PRO A 28 -0.87 -3.47 -3.69
N ASN A 29 -0.97 -4.79 -3.79
CA ASN A 29 -1.71 -5.65 -2.88
C ASN A 29 -1.15 -5.64 -1.47
N ILE A 30 -2.04 -5.62 -0.49
CA ILE A 30 -1.67 -5.79 0.91
C ILE A 30 -1.99 -7.23 1.27
N ILE A 31 -0.96 -8.00 1.63
CA ILE A 31 -1.08 -9.41 1.99
C ILE A 31 -2.02 -9.54 3.20
N GLU A 32 -3.03 -10.40 3.11
CA GLU A 32 -3.96 -10.63 4.21
C GLU A 32 -3.22 -11.07 5.48
N GLY A 33 -3.66 -10.59 6.65
CA GLY A 33 -2.99 -10.88 7.92
C GLY A 33 -1.77 -10.00 8.24
N THR A 34 -1.42 -9.03 7.38
CA THR A 34 -0.31 -8.08 7.61
C THR A 34 -0.73 -6.76 8.29
N GLU A 35 -1.93 -6.73 8.87
CA GLU A 35 -2.47 -5.54 9.54
C GLU A 35 -1.53 -5.03 10.65
N SER A 36 -1.10 -3.77 10.53
CA SER A 36 -0.21 -3.08 11.45
C SER A 36 -0.39 -1.58 11.37
N CYS A 37 0.13 -0.84 12.35
CA CYS A 37 0.17 0.63 12.28
C CYS A 37 0.87 1.15 11.01
N TYR A 38 1.88 0.44 10.49
CA TYR A 38 2.55 0.79 9.23
C TYR A 38 1.62 0.62 8.03
N VAL A 39 0.90 -0.50 7.93
CA VAL A 39 -0.06 -0.75 6.84
C VAL A 39 -1.16 0.29 6.83
N ASN A 40 -1.71 0.62 8.01
CA ASN A 40 -2.74 1.65 8.13
C ASN A 40 -2.23 3.03 7.71
N PHE A 41 -0.99 3.38 8.09
CA PHE A 41 -0.39 4.64 7.70
C PHE A 41 -0.07 4.68 6.20
N MET A 42 0.39 3.58 5.61
CA MET A 42 0.60 3.43 4.18
C MET A 42 -0.71 3.60 3.40
N LYS A 43 -1.82 2.98 3.85
CA LYS A 43 -3.17 3.18 3.27
C LYS A 43 -3.57 4.66 3.32
N LYS A 44 -3.30 5.36 4.42
CA LYS A 44 -3.55 6.82 4.53
C LYS A 44 -2.74 7.63 3.53
N CYS A 45 -1.48 7.27 3.27
CA CYS A 45 -0.67 7.89 2.22
C CYS A 45 -1.21 7.66 0.80
N TRP A 46 -2.07 6.65 0.62
CA TRP A 46 -2.64 6.24 -0.66
C TRP A 46 -4.03 6.80 -0.94
N GLU A 47 -4.59 7.59 -0.01
CA GLU A 47 -5.90 8.22 -0.14
C GLU A 47 -6.11 8.82 -1.54
N PRO A 48 -7.22 8.50 -2.24
CA PRO A 48 -7.46 8.99 -3.59
C PRO A 48 -7.46 10.51 -3.65
N LYS A 49 -8.09 11.13 -2.66
CA LYS A 49 -8.18 12.57 -2.46
C LYS A 49 -6.86 13.12 -1.91
N PRO A 50 -6.15 13.99 -2.65
CA PRO A 50 -4.87 14.55 -2.19
C PRO A 50 -4.94 15.22 -0.82
N GLU A 51 -6.07 15.87 -0.51
CA GLU A 51 -6.32 16.56 0.76
C GLU A 51 -6.37 15.64 1.99
N ASN A 52 -6.64 14.34 1.79
CA ASN A 52 -6.69 13.36 2.87
C ASN A 52 -5.30 12.73 3.14
N ARG A 53 -4.34 12.92 2.23
CA ARG A 53 -2.99 12.38 2.38
C ARG A 53 -2.24 13.16 3.45
N PRO A 54 -1.43 12.49 4.28
CA PRO A 54 -0.53 13.20 5.18
C PRO A 54 0.49 14.00 4.37
N SER A 55 0.77 15.21 4.83
CA SER A 55 1.89 16.00 4.36
C SER A 55 3.22 15.28 4.65
N SER A 56 4.28 15.65 3.92
CA SER A 56 5.63 15.14 4.18
C SER A 56 6.08 15.39 5.62
N ARG A 57 5.65 16.50 6.22
CA ARG A 57 5.88 16.83 7.63
C ARG A 57 5.20 15.82 8.57
N GLU A 58 3.92 15.52 8.36
CA GLU A 58 3.19 14.54 9.18
C GLU A 58 3.78 13.13 9.05
N VAL A 59 4.26 12.76 7.85
CA VAL A 59 5.01 11.50 7.63
C VAL A 59 6.28 11.47 8.47
N TYR A 60 7.10 12.53 8.41
CA TYR A 60 8.33 12.63 9.20
C TYR A 60 8.06 12.57 10.70
N GLU A 61 7.10 13.35 11.20
CA GLU A 61 6.74 13.40 12.61
C GLU A 61 6.22 12.03 13.09
N THR A 62 5.46 11.33 12.25
CA THR A 62 4.96 9.98 12.56
C THR A 62 6.08 8.97 12.71
N PHE A 63 7.00 8.92 11.76
CA PHE A 63 8.15 8.01 11.84
C PHE A 63 9.11 8.36 12.98
N THR A 64 9.29 9.66 13.26
CA THR A 64 10.08 10.12 14.41
C THR A 64 9.47 9.67 15.73
N ARG A 65 8.13 9.75 15.86
CA ARG A 65 7.40 9.25 17.03
C ARG A 65 7.56 7.74 17.19
N TRP A 66 7.34 6.99 16.12
CA TRP A 66 7.45 5.52 16.13
C TRP A 66 8.85 5.06 16.51
N LYS A 67 9.89 5.72 15.98
CA LYS A 67 11.29 5.45 16.34
C LYS A 67 11.57 5.61 17.84
N ASN A 68 10.81 6.44 18.54
CA ASN A 68 10.98 6.70 19.97
C ASN A 68 9.97 5.94 20.86
N ASP A 69 8.99 5.26 20.26
CA ASP A 69 7.96 4.50 20.97
C ASP A 69 8.30 2.99 20.93
N LYS A 70 8.64 2.43 22.09
CA LYS A 70 9.01 1.01 22.22
C LYS A 70 7.87 0.05 21.91
N LYS A 71 6.61 0.44 22.21
CA LYS A 71 5.44 -0.40 21.95
C LYS A 71 5.21 -0.52 20.45
N ILE A 72 5.29 0.61 19.74
CA ILE A 72 5.15 0.63 18.28
C ILE A 72 6.30 -0.12 17.62
N GLN A 73 7.54 0.05 18.08
CA GLN A 73 8.67 -0.73 17.57
C GLN A 73 8.48 -2.24 17.71
N LEU A 74 7.94 -2.69 18.85
CA LEU A 74 7.63 -4.10 19.06
C LEU A 74 6.55 -4.59 18.08
N GLU A 75 5.46 -3.84 17.93
CA GLU A 75 4.38 -4.15 16.99
C GLU A 75 4.91 -4.25 15.54
N LEU A 76 5.74 -3.29 15.12
CA LEU A 76 6.36 -3.29 13.79
C LEU A 76 7.27 -4.50 13.60
N SER A 77 8.12 -4.83 14.59
CA SER A 77 9.00 -6.00 14.52
C SER A 77 8.23 -7.32 14.45
N GLU A 78 7.11 -7.43 15.16
CA GLU A 78 6.24 -8.60 15.08
C GLU A 78 5.54 -8.71 13.73
N SER A 79 5.08 -7.59 13.17
CA SER A 79 4.50 -7.53 11.83
C SER A 79 5.50 -7.96 10.77
N ASP A 80 6.73 -7.43 10.80
CA ASP A 80 7.81 -7.79 9.87
C ASP A 80 8.12 -9.29 9.91
N LYS A 81 8.15 -9.91 11.12
CA LYS A 81 8.35 -11.35 11.26
C LYS A 81 7.23 -12.16 10.60
N LYS A 82 5.97 -11.75 10.78
CA LYS A 82 4.81 -12.42 10.16
C LYS A 82 4.85 -12.29 8.64
N ILE A 83 5.14 -11.11 8.11
CA ILE A 83 5.27 -10.87 6.67
C ILE A 83 6.34 -11.78 6.07
N ASN A 84 7.52 -11.85 6.71
CA ASN A 84 8.60 -12.72 6.26
C ASN A 84 8.21 -14.21 6.30
N GLN A 85 7.45 -14.65 7.31
CA GLN A 85 6.93 -16.01 7.37
C GLN A 85 5.98 -16.30 6.21
N ILE A 86 5.02 -15.41 5.94
CA ILE A 86 4.05 -15.57 4.83
C ILE A 86 4.79 -15.61 3.49
N MET A 87 5.72 -14.68 3.26
CA MET A 87 6.51 -14.61 2.03
C MET A 87 7.37 -15.86 1.80
N ASN A 88 7.88 -16.50 2.85
CA ASN A 88 8.65 -17.74 2.74
C ASN A 88 7.78 -18.97 2.44
N LEU A 89 6.51 -18.96 2.86
CA LEU A 89 5.55 -20.04 2.59
C LEU A 89 5.04 -19.97 1.14
N ASP A 90 4.78 -18.75 0.66
CA ASP A 90 4.23 -18.50 -0.67
C ASP A 90 5.27 -17.82 -1.59
N ASN A 91 6.18 -18.63 -2.12
CA ASN A 91 7.12 -18.22 -3.19
C ASN A 91 6.41 -17.79 -4.51
N ASN A 92 5.07 -17.86 -4.56
CA ASN A 92 4.22 -17.55 -5.72
C ASN A 92 3.38 -16.27 -5.52
N TYR A 93 3.75 -15.38 -4.60
CA TYR A 93 3.13 -14.05 -4.50
C TYR A 93 3.78 -13.09 -5.50
N ASP A 94 3.58 -13.36 -6.78
CA ASP A 94 4.06 -12.53 -7.91
C ASP A 94 3.01 -11.50 -8.35
N GLU A 95 1.75 -11.64 -7.92
CA GLU A 95 0.70 -10.65 -8.18
C GLU A 95 0.85 -9.42 -7.27
N ILE A 96 1.61 -8.45 -7.76
CA ILE A 96 1.79 -7.13 -7.14
C ILE A 96 0.47 -6.35 -7.13
N TYR A 97 -0.42 -6.60 -8.10
CA TYR A 97 -1.72 -5.94 -8.23
C TYR A 97 -2.84 -6.97 -8.30
N GLU A 98 -3.88 -6.79 -7.50
CA GLU A 98 -5.16 -7.45 -7.64
C GLU A 98 -5.90 -6.62 -8.68
N TYR A 99 -5.96 -7.14 -9.91
CA TYR A 99 -6.78 -6.52 -10.94
C TYR A 99 -8.23 -6.70 -10.53
N SER A 100 -8.79 -5.76 -9.76
CA SER A 100 -10.24 -5.71 -9.60
C SER A 100 -10.80 -5.55 -11.01
N THR A 101 -11.60 -6.51 -11.46
CA THR A 101 -12.29 -6.47 -12.75
C THR A 101 -13.22 -5.26 -12.75
N TYR A 102 -12.71 -4.09 -13.14
CA TYR A 102 -13.51 -2.92 -13.41
C TYR A 102 -14.37 -3.23 -14.63
N THR A 103 -15.56 -3.79 -14.40
CA THR A 103 -16.65 -3.65 -15.36
C THR A 103 -16.98 -2.18 -15.37
N VAL A 104 -16.61 -1.51 -16.47
CA VAL A 104 -17.20 -0.22 -16.83
C VAL A 104 -18.69 -0.48 -16.99
N HIS A 105 -19.46 -0.32 -15.92
CA HIS A 105 -20.87 -0.05 -16.07
C HIS A 105 -20.96 1.32 -16.73
N GLU A 106 -21.28 1.30 -18.01
CA GLU A 106 -21.77 2.45 -18.78
C GLU A 106 -22.68 3.30 -17.89
N LYS A 107 -22.15 4.42 -17.39
CA LYS A 107 -22.97 5.55 -16.95
C LYS A 107 -22.58 6.75 -17.79
N ASN A 108 -23.16 6.72 -18.99
CA ASN A 108 -23.67 7.86 -19.75
C ASN A 108 -22.67 8.97 -20.10
N LEU A 109 -22.12 8.85 -21.31
CA LEU A 109 -21.89 9.99 -22.18
C LEU A 109 -23.13 10.89 -22.19
N THR A 110 -23.03 12.06 -21.58
CA THR A 110 -23.78 13.24 -22.04
C THR A 110 -22.74 14.28 -22.44
N LEU A 111 -22.54 14.37 -23.75
CA LEU A 111 -21.82 15.45 -24.41
C LEU A 111 -22.62 16.74 -24.26
N PHE A 112 -21.99 17.79 -23.75
CA PHE A 112 -22.20 19.16 -24.22
C PHE A 112 -20.85 19.69 -24.68
#